data_AF-A0A7J4LIH9-F1
#
_entry.id   AF-A0A7J4LIH9-F1
#
_cell.length_a   1.000
_cell.length_b   1.000
_cell.length_c   1.000
_cell.angle_alpha   90.00
_cell.angle_beta   90.00
_cell.angle_gamma   90.00
#
_symmetry.space_group_name_H-M   'P 1'
#
loop_
_entity.id
_entity.type
_entity.pdbx_description
1 polymer ?
#
loop_
_entity_poly.entity_id
_entity_poly.type
_entity_poly.pdbx_seq_one_letter_code
_entity_poly.pdbx_strand_id
1 'polypeptide(L)' 'MAYDYTQKSLQGLENEEKPKECPNCKSKEIVFENEEIICKKCGFVFE' A
#
# COMPACT_ATOMS: atom_id res chain seq x y z
N MET A 1 7.17 39.33 18.65
CA MET A 1 7.94 39.00 17.43
C MET A 1 7.81 37.51 17.20
N ALA A 2 7.35 37.16 16.01
CA ALA A 2 6.89 35.85 15.60
C ALA A 2 8.04 34.91 15.22
N TYR A 3 7.92 33.63 15.54
CA TYR A 3 8.47 32.54 14.73
C TYR A 3 7.52 31.33 14.84
N ASP A 4 6.53 31.32 13.95
CA ASP A 4 5.64 30.18 13.69
C ASP A 4 6.46 29.17 12.87
N TYR A 5 7.08 28.20 13.53
CA TYR A 5 7.95 27.20 12.88
C TYR A 5 7.24 25.84 12.86
N THR A 6 6.31 25.70 11.93
CA THR A 6 5.94 24.46 11.22
C THR A 6 6.33 23.12 11.87
N GLN A 7 5.58 22.67 12.87
CA GLN A 7 5.53 21.25 13.27
C GLN A 7 4.54 20.46 12.39
N LYS A 8 4.78 20.43 11.08
CA LYS A 8 4.01 19.61 10.12
C LYS A 8 4.96 18.79 9.26
N SER A 9 5.70 17.86 9.87
CA SER A 9 6.62 17.00 9.11
C SER A 9 6.83 15.60 9.74
N LEU A 10 5.80 15.02 10.35
CA LEU A 10 5.84 13.64 10.88
C LEU A 10 4.51 12.88 10.65
N GLN A 11 3.88 13.06 9.49
CA GLN A 11 2.68 12.28 9.08
C GLN A 11 2.84 11.64 7.69
N GLY A 12 4.08 11.41 7.24
CA GLY A 12 4.35 11.07 5.84
C GLY A 12 5.03 9.74 5.56
N LEU A 13 5.27 8.87 6.55
CA LEU A 13 6.12 7.69 6.37
C LEU A 13 5.59 6.39 7.00
N GLU A 14 4.28 6.27 7.22
CA GLU A 14 3.69 5.01 7.73
C GLU A 14 2.42 4.61 6.97
N ASN A 15 2.29 5.02 5.72
CA ASN A 15 1.39 4.33 4.80
C ASN A 15 2.24 3.38 3.97
N GLU A 16 2.67 2.28 4.58
CA GLU A 16 2.85 1.04 3.84
C GLU A 16 1.45 0.68 3.30
N GLU A 17 1.06 1.32 2.20
CA GLU A 17 -0.20 1.09 1.54
C GLU A 17 -0.16 -0.32 0.99
N LYS A 18 -0.55 -1.28 1.83
CA LYS A 18 -0.79 -2.65 1.37
C LYS A 18 -1.62 -2.56 0.10
N PRO A 19 -1.17 -3.21 -0.98
CA PRO A 19 -1.86 -3.09 -2.26
C PRO A 19 -3.32 -3.50 -2.07
N LYS A 20 -4.23 -2.57 -2.36
CA LYS A 20 -5.69 -2.81 -2.30
C LYS A 20 -6.20 -3.43 -3.62
N GLU A 21 -5.36 -3.46 -4.63
CA GLU A 21 -5.65 -3.97 -5.97
C GLU A 21 -4.41 -4.60 -6.61
N CYS A 22 -4.66 -5.53 -7.54
CA CYS A 22 -3.64 -6.17 -8.35
C CYS A 22 -3.02 -5.18 -9.35
N PRO A 23 -1.69 -5.00 -9.37
CA PRO A 23 -1.04 -4.08 -10.31
C PRO A 23 -1.17 -4.56 -11.77
N ASN A 24 -1.37 -5.86 -11.98
CA ASN A 24 -1.49 -6.44 -13.31
C ASN A 24 -2.90 -6.26 -13.90
N CYS A 25 -3.95 -6.60 -13.14
CA CYS A 25 -5.32 -6.62 -13.65
C CYS A 25 -6.28 -5.65 -12.96
N LYS A 26 -5.79 -4.86 -11.98
CA LYS A 26 -6.56 -3.96 -11.12
C LYS A 26 -7.72 -4.61 -10.36
N SER A 27 -7.69 -5.95 -10.23
CA SER A 27 -8.67 -6.65 -9.42
C SER A 27 -8.43 -6.38 -7.95
N LYS A 28 -9.51 -6.21 -7.21
CA LYS A 28 -9.50 -6.17 -5.74
C LYS A 28 -9.53 -7.57 -5.13
N GLU A 29 -9.62 -8.60 -5.97
CA GLU A 29 -9.59 -10.01 -5.58
C GLU A 29 -8.15 -10.46 -5.41
N ILE A 30 -7.59 -10.11 -4.26
CA ILE A 30 -6.26 -10.50 -3.78
C ILE A 30 -6.41 -11.30 -2.50
N VAL A 31 -5.59 -12.34 -2.38
CA VAL A 31 -5.51 -13.19 -1.19
C VAL A 31 -4.09 -13.17 -0.65
N PHE A 32 -3.95 -13.47 0.62
CA PHE A 32 -2.66 -13.61 1.29
C PHE A 32 -2.50 -15.09 1.63
N GLU A 33 -1.61 -15.79 0.95
CA GLU A 33 -1.33 -17.22 1.12
C GLU A 33 0.18 -17.39 1.30
N ASN A 34 0.62 -18.12 2.33
CA ASN A 34 2.05 -18.39 2.59
C ASN A 34 2.97 -17.15 2.59
N GLU A 35 2.52 -16.03 3.18
CA GLU A 35 3.23 -14.74 3.20
C GLU A 35 3.33 -14.02 1.83
N GLU A 36 2.75 -14.60 0.77
CA GLU A 36 2.64 -14.01 -0.57
C GLU A 36 1.27 -13.36 -0.78
N ILE A 37 1.23 -12.27 -1.54
CA ILE A 37 -0.04 -11.68 -2.00
C ILE A 37 -0.30 -12.19 -3.41
N ILE A 38 -1.44 -12.85 -3.62
CA ILE A 38 -1.78 -13.46 -4.91
C ILE A 38 -3.12 -12.91 -5.40
N CYS A 39 -3.18 -12.42 -6.63
CA CYS A 39 -4.44 -12.04 -7.24
C CYS A 39 -5.22 -13.28 -7.71
N LYS A 40 -6.41 -13.54 -7.16
CA LYS A 40 -7.26 -14.66 -7.59
C LYS A 40 -7.85 -14.48 -9.00
N LYS A 41 -7.85 -13.25 -9.54
CA LYS A 41 -8.39 -12.98 -10.88
C LYS A 41 -7.42 -13.31 -12.00
N CYS A 42 -6.16 -12.91 -11.88
CA CYS A 42 -5.15 -13.13 -12.92
C CYS A 42 -4.01 -14.06 -12.52
N GLY A 43 -3.95 -14.49 -11.25
CA GLY A 43 -2.88 -15.32 -10.71
C GLY A 43 -1.56 -14.58 -10.44
N PHE A 44 -1.54 -13.25 -10.52
CA PHE A 44 -0.33 -12.46 -10.28
C PHE A 44 0.09 -12.52 -8.80
N VAL A 45 1.32 -12.94 -8.55
CA VAL A 45 1.95 -12.97 -7.22
C VAL A 45 2.74 -11.67 -7.03
N PHE A 46 2.55 -11.01 -5.89
CA PHE A 46 3.28 -9.81 -5.53
C PHE A 46 4.51 -10.27 -4.75
N GLU A 47 5.66 -10.30 -5.44
CA GLU A 47 6.99 -10.48 -4.85
C GLU A 47 7.47 -9.20 -4.16
#